data_AF-A0A1Y5XP79-F1
#
_entry.id   AF-A0A1Y5XP79-F1
#
_cell.length_a   1.000
_cell.length_b   1.000
_cell.length_c   1.000
_cell.angle_alpha   90.00
_cell.angle_beta   90.00
_cell.angle_gamma   90.00
#
_symmetry.space_group_name_H-M   'P 1'
#
loop_
_entity.id
_entity.type
_entity.pdbx_description
1 polymer ?
#
loop_
_entity_poly.entity_id
_entity_poly.type
_entity_poly.pdbx_seq_one_letter_code
_entity_poly.pdbx_strand_id
1 'polypeptide(L)'
;MLPDVITAEEKRTGVRRAGLFSGVWTAGETLGFALGPGVYGLILAIGGYVSSTGASVVQPQSAVTAALIGFTVVPVVLVLAALPLLTKKLEVRA
;
A
#
# COMPACT_ATOMS: atom_id res chain seq x y z
N MET A 1 10.20 11.51 7.97
CA MET A 1 10.47 10.63 6.81
C MET A 1 10.58 11.42 5.50
N LEU A 2 9.49 11.96 4.95
CA LEU A 2 9.58 12.70 3.67
C LEU A 2 10.35 14.04 3.77
N PRO A 3 10.15 14.89 4.80
CA PRO A 3 10.92 16.12 4.95
C PRO A 3 12.43 15.88 5.10
N ASP A 4 12.82 14.80 5.81
CA ASP A 4 14.22 14.44 6.03
C ASP A 4 14.92 14.11 4.70
N VAL A 5 14.24 13.37 3.82
CA VAL A 5 14.75 13.05 2.48
C VAL A 5 14.86 14.30 1.61
N ILE A 6 13.88 15.21 1.67
CA ILE A 6 13.91 16.48 0.95
C ILE A 6 15.10 17.34 1.40
N THR A 7 15.29 17.50 2.71
CA THR A 7 16.42 18.28 3.26
C THR A 7 17.77 17.63 2.95
N ALA A 8 17.88 16.30 3.03
CA ALA A 8 19.10 15.59 2.68
C ALA A 8 19.46 15.74 1.19
N GLU A 9 18.46 15.68 0.30
CA GLU A 9 18.67 15.86 -1.14
C GLU A 9 19.03 17.30 -1.49
N GLU A 10 18.38 18.28 -0.85
CA GLU A 10 18.71 19.70 -1.01
C GLU A 10 20.15 19.99 -0.57
N LYS A 11 20.59 19.42 0.56
CA LYS A 11 22.00 19.51 1.00
C LYS A 11 22.98 18.87 0.02
N ARG A 12 22.63 17.72 -0.58
CA ARG A 12 23.51 17.01 -1.52
C ARG A 12 23.63 17.70 -2.88
N THR A 13 22.54 18.28 -3.37
CA THR A 13 22.44 18.79 -4.76
C THR A 13 22.41 20.31 -4.86
N GLY A 14 22.15 21.02 -3.77
CA GLY A 14 21.90 22.46 -3.76
C GLY A 14 20.56 22.87 -4.39
N VAL A 15 19.75 21.91 -4.86
CA VAL A 15 18.49 22.16 -5.57
C VAL A 15 17.29 21.79 -4.70
N ARG A 16 16.36 22.72 -4.55
CA ARG A 16 15.12 22.49 -3.81
C ARG A 16 14.07 21.79 -4.68
N ARG A 17 13.76 20.52 -4.38
CA ARG A 17 12.79 19.68 -5.12
C ARG A 17 11.58 19.26 -4.28
N ALA A 18 11.25 19.99 -3.22
CA ALA A 18 10.21 19.61 -2.27
C ALA A 18 8.86 19.28 -2.95
N GLY A 19 8.43 20.09 -3.92
CA GLY A 19 7.17 19.89 -4.64
C GLY A 19 7.12 18.60 -5.47
N LEU A 20 8.23 18.17 -6.06
CA LEU A 20 8.31 16.91 -6.79
C LEU A 20 8.15 15.72 -5.83
N PHE A 21 8.86 15.75 -4.70
CA PHE A 21 8.78 14.70 -3.69
C PHE A 21 7.38 14.59 -3.09
N SER A 22 6.75 15.70 -2.72
CA SER A 22 5.38 15.70 -2.22
C SER A 22 4.38 15.27 -3.29
N GLY A 23 4.58 15.66 -4.55
CA GLY A 23 3.72 15.25 -5.65
C GLY A 23 3.73 13.75 -5.89
N VAL A 24 4.91 13.12 -5.91
CA VAL A 24 5.04 11.66 -6.05
C VAL A 24 4.42 10.94 -4.86
N TRP A 25 4.61 11.44 -3.64
CA TRP A 25 4.01 10.89 -2.43
C TRP A 25 2.48 10.86 -2.52
N THR A 26 1.86 12.02 -2.79
CA THR A 26 0.40 12.14 -2.88
C THR A 26 -0.18 11.33 -4.05
N ALA A 27 0.51 11.29 -5.18
CA ALA A 27 0.10 10.45 -6.31
C ALA A 27 0.10 8.96 -5.91
N GLY A 28 1.11 8.51 -5.18
CA GLY A 28 1.19 7.14 -4.65
C GLY A 28 0.04 6.81 -3.70
N GLU A 29 -0.28 7.70 -2.75
CA GLU A 29 -1.43 7.54 -1.84
C GLU A 29 -2.76 7.45 -2.62
N THR A 30 -2.93 8.32 -3.61
CA THR A 30 -4.15 8.37 -4.43
C THR A 30 -4.32 7.08 -5.24
N LEU A 31 -3.24 6.57 -5.83
CA LEU A 31 -3.25 5.28 -6.52
C LEU A 31 -3.62 4.14 -5.56
N GLY A 32 -3.07 4.14 -4.34
CA GLY A 32 -3.43 3.17 -3.30
C GLY A 32 -4.91 3.20 -2.96
N PHE A 33 -5.49 4.39 -2.78
CA PHE A 33 -6.92 4.54 -2.50
C PHE A 33 -7.82 4.15 -3.68
N ALA A 34 -7.38 4.43 -4.91
CA ALA A 34 -8.14 4.05 -6.11
C ALA A 34 -8.13 2.53 -6.34
N LEU A 35 -6.95 1.90 -6.20
CA LEU A 35 -6.77 0.48 -6.52
C LEU A 35 -7.19 -0.45 -5.38
N GLY A 36 -7.01 -0.02 -4.12
CA GLY A 36 -7.23 -0.85 -2.93
C GLY A 36 -8.60 -1.53 -2.88
N PRO A 37 -9.71 -0.78 -2.98
CA PRO A 37 -11.05 -1.36 -2.99
C PRO A 37 -11.28 -2.34 -4.16
N GLY A 38 -10.74 -2.05 -5.34
CA GLY A 38 -10.85 -2.92 -6.51
C GLY A 38 -10.15 -4.26 -6.30
N VAL A 39 -8.90 -4.23 -5.81
CA VAL A 39 -8.14 -5.45 -5.47
C VAL A 39 -8.86 -6.26 -4.39
N TYR A 40 -9.35 -5.60 -3.34
CA TYR A 40 -10.06 -6.28 -2.26
C TYR A 40 -11.39 -6.89 -2.74
N GLY A 41 -12.13 -6.18 -3.59
CA GLY A 41 -13.34 -6.68 -4.24
C GLY A 41 -13.10 -7.93 -5.08
N LEU A 42 -11.99 -7.99 -5.82
CA LEU A 42 -11.58 -9.19 -6.57
C LEU A 42 -11.31 -10.38 -5.63
N ILE A 43 -10.63 -10.16 -4.52
CA ILE A 43 -10.37 -11.22 -3.53
C ILE A 43 -11.66 -11.77 -2.95
N LEU A 44 -12.60 -10.88 -2.60
CA LEU A 44 -13.92 -11.30 -2.11
C LEU A 44 -14.73 -12.05 -3.17
N ALA A 45 -14.71 -11.58 -4.42
CA ALA A 45 -15.37 -12.27 -5.53
C ALA A 45 -14.83 -13.69 -5.74
N ILE A 46 -13.50 -13.85 -5.71
CA ILE A 46 -12.85 -15.17 -5.76
C ILE A 46 -13.24 -16.04 -4.56
N GLY A 47 -13.36 -15.44 -3.38
CA GLY A 47 -13.83 -16.12 -2.15
C GLY A 47 -15.30 -16.55 -2.18
N GLY A 48 -16.07 -16.13 -3.18
CA GLY A 48 -17.51 -16.41 -3.28
C GLY A 48 -18.35 -15.52 -2.37
N TYR A 49 -17.91 -14.28 -2.13
CA TYR A 49 -18.68 -13.32 -1.34
C TYR A 49 -20.08 -13.11 -1.94
N VAL A 50 -21.10 -13.24 -1.09
CA VAL A 50 -22.50 -13.10 -1.48
C VAL A 50 -23.00 -11.72 -1.04
N SER A 51 -23.19 -10.83 -2.00
CA SER A 51 -23.74 -9.50 -1.72
C SER A 51 -25.24 -9.57 -1.42
N SER A 52 -25.70 -8.79 -0.44
CA SER A 52 -27.13 -8.62 -0.12
C SER A 52 -27.42 -7.16 0.18
N THR A 53 -28.53 -6.64 -0.34
CA THR A 53 -29.02 -5.26 -0.10
C THR A 53 -30.20 -5.19 0.87
N GLY A 54 -30.64 -6.32 1.40
CA GLY A 54 -31.80 -6.45 2.29
C GLY A 54 -31.44 -7.18 3.59
N ALA A 55 -31.98 -8.39 3.77
CA ALA A 55 -31.70 -9.20 4.94
C ALA A 55 -30.26 -9.73 4.95
N SER A 56 -29.75 -10.03 6.15
CA SER A 56 -28.44 -10.67 6.32
C SER A 56 -28.42 -12.02 5.62
N VAL A 57 -27.36 -12.28 4.85
CA VAL A 57 -27.13 -13.55 4.15
C VAL A 57 -25.93 -14.25 4.79
N VAL A 58 -26.08 -15.55 5.02
CA VAL A 58 -25.00 -16.40 5.52
C VAL A 58 -23.90 -16.46 4.46
N GLN A 59 -22.71 -15.99 4.82
CA GLN A 59 -21.54 -16.05 3.95
C GLN A 59 -20.93 -17.46 3.98
N PRO A 60 -20.47 -17.98 2.84
CA PRO A 60 -19.70 -19.22 2.84
C PRO A 60 -18.38 -19.04 3.60
N GLN A 61 -17.88 -20.12 4.21
CA GLN A 61 -16.60 -20.09 4.95
C GLN A 61 -15.43 -19.61 4.08
N SER A 62 -15.48 -19.87 2.77
CA SER A 62 -14.50 -19.39 1.79
C SER A 62 -14.48 -17.87 1.69
N ALA A 63 -15.64 -17.20 1.75
CA ALA A 63 -15.73 -15.74 1.67
C ALA A 63 -15.16 -15.08 2.94
N VAL A 64 -15.44 -15.66 4.11
CA VAL A 64 -14.87 -15.20 5.39
C VAL A 64 -13.35 -15.37 5.38
N THR A 65 -12.87 -16.50 4.87
CA THR A 65 -11.43 -16.76 4.74
C THR A 65 -10.78 -15.80 3.75
N ALA A 66 -11.42 -15.52 2.62
CA ALA A 66 -10.93 -14.55 1.64
C ALA A 66 -10.85 -13.13 2.20
N ALA A 67 -11.82 -12.71 3.02
CA ALA A 67 -11.75 -11.43 3.73
C ALA A 67 -10.55 -11.36 4.67
N LEU A 68 -10.31 -12.42 5.46
CA LEU A 68 -9.14 -12.49 6.36
C LEU A 68 -7.82 -12.46 5.58
N ILE A 69 -7.72 -13.24 4.50
CA ILE A 69 -6.54 -13.25 3.62
C ILE A 69 -6.33 -11.87 3.00
N GLY A 70 -7.39 -11.24 2.48
CA GLY A 70 -7.32 -9.91 1.88
C GLY A 70 -6.80 -8.87 2.87
N PHE A 71 -7.23 -8.93 4.13
CA PHE A 71 -6.84 -7.95 5.14
C PHE A 71 -5.42 -8.19 5.70
N THR A 72 -4.91 -9.42 5.64
CA THR A 72 -3.63 -9.79 6.25
C THR A 72 -2.52 -10.00 5.22
N VAL A 73 -2.78 -10.80 4.18
CA VAL A 73 -1.78 -11.20 3.18
C VAL A 73 -1.52 -10.09 2.18
N VAL A 74 -2.53 -9.30 1.77
CA VAL A 74 -2.31 -8.20 0.80
C VAL A 74 -1.35 -7.15 1.34
N PRO A 75 -1.52 -6.60 2.55
CA PRO A 75 -0.54 -5.66 3.10
C PRO A 75 0.86 -6.28 3.22
N VAL A 76 0.95 -7.55 3.63
CA VAL A 76 2.24 -8.27 3.72
C VAL A 76 2.92 -8.34 2.36
N VAL A 77 2.22 -8.75 1.31
CA VAL A 77 2.79 -8.85 -0.04
C VAL A 77 3.23 -7.48 -0.56
N LEU A 78 2.43 -6.43 -0.35
CA LEU A 78 2.80 -5.06 -0.76
C LEU A 78 4.05 -4.56 -0.03
N VAL A 79 4.16 -4.81 1.26
CA VAL A 79 5.36 -4.46 2.05
C VAL A 79 6.57 -5.25 1.57
N LEU A 80 6.44 -6.56 1.39
CA LEU A 80 7.52 -7.41 0.87
C LEU A 80 7.96 -6.96 -0.53
N ALA A 81 7.03 -6.56 -1.40
CA ALA A 81 7.34 -6.00 -2.70
C ALA A 81 8.05 -4.64 -2.63
N ALA A 82 7.84 -3.87 -1.56
CA ALA A 82 8.54 -2.61 -1.33
C ALA A 82 9.94 -2.79 -0.72
N LEU A 83 10.23 -3.92 -0.07
CA LEU A 83 11.53 -4.16 0.59
C LEU A 83 12.75 -3.98 -0.32
N PRO A 84 12.77 -4.45 -1.59
CA PRO A 84 13.90 -4.22 -2.48
C PRO A 84 14.22 -2.75 -2.72
N LEU A 85 13.25 -1.83 -2.56
CA LEU A 85 13.48 -0.39 -2.70
C LEU A 85 14.27 0.22 -1.52
N LEU A 86 14.39 -0.51 -0.40
CA LEU A 86 15.10 -0.07 0.79
C LEU A 86 16.62 -0.34 0.74
N THR A 87 17.15 -0.90 -0.34
CA THR A 87 18.58 -1.22 -0.45
C THR A 87 19.44 0.03 -0.69
N LYS A 88 19.58 0.89 0.34
CA LYS A 88 20.74 1.77 0.48
C LYS A 88 21.58 1.25 1.66
N LYS A 89 22.87 1.00 1.38
CA LYS A 89 23.85 0.53 2.37
C LYS A 89 23.74 1.38 3.64
N LEU A 90 23.46 0.72 4.77
CA LEU A 90 23.67 1.30 6.08
C LEU A 90 25.17 1.58 6.20
N GLU A 91 25.60 2.81 5.93
CA GLU A 91 26.92 3.26 6.35
C GLU A 91 26.88 3.35 7.88
N VAL A 92 27.23 2.24 8.53
CA VAL A 92 27.51 2.20 9.96
C VAL A 92 28.74 3.10 10.16
N ARG A 93 28.51 4.38 10.47
CA ARG A 93 29.57 5.26 10.95
C ARG A 93 29.92 4.82 12.37
N ALA A 94 31.04 4.11 12.50
CA ALA A 94 31.74 3.88 13.76
C ALA A 94 32.45 5.15 14.22
#